data_AF-A0AAW6JJU3-F1
#
_entry.id   AF-A0AAW6JJU3-F1
#
_cell.length_a   1.000
_cell.length_b   1.000
_cell.length_c   1.000
_cell.angle_alpha   90.00
_cell.angle_beta   90.00
_cell.angle_gamma   90.00
#
_symmetry.space_group_name_H-M   'P 1'
#
loop_
_entity.id
_entity.type
_entity.pdbx_description
1 polymer ?
#
loop_
_entity_poly.entity_id
_entity_poly.type
_entity_poly.pdbx_seq_one_letter_code
_entity_poly.pdbx_strand_id
1 'polypeptide(L)'
;MGVFLHFRTGVNKESYKCKHCSQDGNDKLVTSKAPMALLPHSYFSSSIMAFIAYLKFNLALPFHRQESFVQGLGLPVSAKQMASNIIKVSQTYLEPLYQYLSNTVRQEPVIHMDETPFKVVDSPKSQDYFWVTRTTKEFAQHPVVVFHHANTRSGRIIGQIVGNNYPGIIMCDGYKGYSNQLYPQAKFGSCLVHIRREFVKLVKALPKTMKASKAQQAITLLSQVFHSENQLSYQTANEKLVQRQTHVKPLMDKFYNYISQISQPIGQLRKAIQNAIQLKSRVYRVFENGQLPLSNNSVEQSIRPSTLI
;
A
#
# COMPACT_ATOMS: atom_id res chain seq x y z
N MET A 1 -8.39 28.17 12.17
CA MET A 1 -8.18 27.91 10.73
C MET A 1 -9.54 27.58 10.13
N GLY A 2 -10.22 28.57 9.54
CA GLY A 2 -11.54 28.39 8.95
C GLY A 2 -11.41 27.64 7.61
N VAL A 3 -12.00 26.46 7.50
CA VAL A 3 -12.18 25.78 6.22
C VAL A 3 -13.29 26.54 5.50
N PHE A 4 -12.93 27.53 4.68
CA PHE A 4 -13.88 28.14 3.75
C PHE A 4 -14.19 27.11 2.65
N LEU A 5 -15.23 26.31 2.86
CA LEU A 5 -15.81 25.48 1.81
C LEU A 5 -16.46 26.40 0.78
N HIS A 6 -15.73 26.71 -0.29
CA HIS A 6 -16.24 27.52 -1.39
C HIS A 6 -17.14 26.65 -2.27
N PHE A 7 -18.42 26.57 -1.92
CA PHE A 7 -19.47 26.07 -2.80
C PHE A 7 -19.71 27.10 -3.90
N ARG A 8 -19.60 26.68 -5.16
CA ARG A 8 -19.90 27.58 -6.28
C ARG A 8 -21.41 27.76 -6.34
N THR A 9 -21.91 28.89 -5.84
CA THR A 9 -23.32 29.29 -5.94
C THR A 9 -23.63 30.02 -7.24
N GLY A 10 -22.60 30.44 -7.99
CA GLY A 10 -22.69 31.02 -9.33
C GLY A 10 -21.30 31.42 -9.86
N VAL A 11 -21.15 31.55 -11.18
CA VAL A 11 -20.00 32.22 -11.80
C VAL A 11 -20.55 33.45 -12.50
N ASN A 12 -20.43 34.61 -11.85
CA ASN A 12 -20.84 35.88 -12.43
C ASN A 12 -19.72 36.37 -13.35
N LYS A 13 -20.05 36.63 -14.62
CA LYS A 13 -19.17 37.33 -15.55
C LYS A 13 -19.67 38.75 -15.67
N GLU A 14 -18.85 39.72 -15.30
CA GLU A 14 -19.13 41.12 -15.52
C GLU A 14 -18.54 41.55 -16.85
N SER A 15 -19.35 42.21 -17.67
CA SER A 15 -18.90 42.79 -18.93
C SER A 15 -18.81 44.30 -18.76
N TYR A 16 -17.63 44.85 -19.05
CA TYR A 16 -17.36 46.27 -18.95
C TYR A 16 -17.27 46.89 -20.34
N LYS A 17 -17.79 48.12 -20.47
CA LYS A 17 -17.74 48.90 -21.71
C LYS A 17 -16.84 50.12 -21.54
N CYS A 18 -15.89 50.31 -22.45
CA CYS A 18 -15.10 51.54 -22.51
C CYS A 18 -15.96 52.66 -23.12
N LYS A 19 -16.23 53.73 -22.35
CA LYS A 19 -17.05 54.85 -22.82
C LYS A 19 -16.41 55.64 -23.96
N HIS A 20 -15.07 55.62 -24.06
CA HIS A 20 -14.32 56.37 -25.06
C HIS A 20 -14.24 55.62 -26.41
N CYS A 21 -13.85 54.34 -26.40
CA CYS A 21 -13.71 53.54 -27.62
C CYS A 21 -15.03 53.25 -28.35
N SER A 22 -16.16 53.35 -27.65
CA SER A 22 -17.48 53.14 -28.24
C SER A 22 -17.96 54.27 -29.14
N GLN A 23 -17.36 55.47 -29.01
CA GLN A 23 -17.69 56.61 -29.86
C GLN A 23 -17.19 56.42 -31.30
N ASP A 24 -16.10 55.65 -31.49
CA ASP A 24 -15.44 55.44 -32.78
C ASP A 24 -15.83 54.12 -33.48
N GLY A 25 -16.85 53.40 -32.97
CA GLY A 25 -17.30 52.12 -33.54
C GLY A 25 -16.32 50.94 -33.37
N ASN A 26 -15.24 51.12 -32.61
CA ASN A 26 -14.16 50.14 -32.42
C ASN A 26 -14.28 49.34 -31.11
N ASP A 27 -15.51 49.02 -30.68
CA ASP A 27 -15.76 48.29 -29.44
C ASP A 27 -15.19 46.86 -29.49
N LYS A 28 -14.30 46.53 -28.54
CA LYS A 28 -13.80 45.16 -28.33
C LYS A 28 -14.37 44.58 -27.05
N LEU A 29 -15.11 43.48 -27.17
CA LEU A 29 -15.57 42.69 -26.03
C LEU A 29 -14.43 41.85 -25.46
N VAL A 30 -13.78 42.36 -24.42
CA VAL A 30 -12.77 41.61 -23.66
C VAL A 30 -13.47 40.97 -22.46
N THR A 31 -13.64 39.64 -22.52
CA THR A 31 -14.26 38.88 -21.43
C THR A 31 -13.17 38.28 -20.52
N SER A 32 -13.30 38.43 -19.20
CA SER A 32 -12.41 37.75 -18.25
C SER A 32 -12.53 36.23 -18.38
N LYS A 33 -11.38 35.52 -18.42
CA LYS A 33 -11.38 34.05 -18.38
C LYS A 33 -11.91 33.60 -17.03
N ALA A 34 -13.13 33.05 -17.01
CA ALA A 34 -13.67 32.43 -15.80
C ALA A 34 -12.78 31.24 -15.39
N PRO A 35 -12.55 31.01 -14.09
CA PRO A 35 -11.77 29.87 -13.65
C PRO A 35 -12.43 28.57 -14.12
N MET A 36 -11.64 27.72 -14.77
CA MET A 36 -12.09 26.43 -15.28
C MET A 36 -12.80 25.65 -14.15
N ALA A 37 -13.99 25.16 -14.44
CA ALA A 37 -14.69 24.29 -13.50
C ALA A 37 -13.97 22.94 -13.46
N LEU A 38 -13.87 22.34 -12.27
CA LEU A 38 -13.32 20.99 -12.13
C LEU A 38 -14.17 19.98 -12.90
N LEU A 39 -15.49 20.12 -12.81
CA LEU A 39 -16.44 19.36 -13.61
C LEU A 39 -17.44 20.36 -14.21
N PRO A 40 -17.72 20.30 -15.53
CA PRO A 40 -18.75 21.15 -16.15
C PRO A 40 -20.11 20.97 -15.45
N HIS A 41 -20.84 22.07 -15.27
CA HIS A 41 -22.18 22.09 -14.67
C HIS A 41 -22.28 21.42 -13.29
N SER A 42 -21.23 21.51 -12.48
CA SER A 42 -21.14 20.88 -11.17
C SER A 42 -20.97 21.91 -10.05
N TYR A 43 -21.64 21.70 -8.91
CA TYR A 43 -21.47 22.51 -7.68
C TYR A 43 -20.12 22.28 -6.98
N PHE A 44 -19.40 21.23 -7.39
CA PHE A 44 -18.19 20.78 -6.74
C PHE A 44 -16.95 21.54 -7.26
N SER A 45 -16.39 22.40 -6.41
CA SER A 45 -15.06 22.95 -6.61
C SER A 45 -13.97 21.91 -6.28
N SER A 46 -12.73 22.17 -6.70
CA SER A 46 -11.58 21.33 -6.33
C SER A 46 -11.39 21.20 -4.83
N SER A 47 -11.55 22.30 -4.08
CA SER A 47 -11.44 22.30 -2.63
C SER A 47 -12.51 21.42 -1.97
N ILE A 48 -13.76 21.47 -2.45
CA ILE A 48 -14.83 20.61 -1.92
C ILE A 48 -14.57 19.15 -2.24
N MET A 49 -14.19 18.83 -3.49
CA MET A 49 -13.89 17.44 -3.85
C MET A 49 -12.73 16.87 -3.04
N ALA A 50 -11.67 17.65 -2.83
CA ALA A 50 -10.56 17.26 -1.97
C ALA A 50 -11.01 17.03 -0.53
N PHE A 51 -11.87 17.90 0.01
CA PHE A 51 -12.41 17.75 1.36
C PHE A 51 -13.30 16.51 1.51
N ILE A 52 -14.22 16.27 0.58
CA ILE A 52 -15.09 15.08 0.57
C ILE A 52 -14.26 13.80 0.47
N ALA A 53 -13.25 13.79 -0.41
CA ALA A 53 -12.32 12.66 -0.56
C ALA A 53 -11.51 12.42 0.73
N TYR A 54 -11.00 13.48 1.36
CA TYR A 54 -10.31 13.40 2.65
C TYR A 54 -11.22 12.82 3.75
N LEU A 55 -12.44 13.33 3.88
CA LEU A 55 -13.41 12.81 4.85
C LEU A 55 -13.72 11.33 4.58
N LYS A 56 -13.92 10.94 3.32
CA LYS A 56 -14.29 9.55 2.97
C LYS A 56 -13.12 8.57 3.16
N PHE A 57 -11.95 8.89 2.62
CA PHE A 57 -10.85 7.94 2.49
C PHE A 57 -9.79 8.06 3.57
N ASN A 58 -9.58 9.26 4.12
CA ASN A 58 -8.62 9.45 5.22
C ASN A 58 -9.29 9.34 6.60
N LEU A 59 -10.50 9.89 6.76
CA LEU A 59 -11.22 9.85 8.04
C LEU A 59 -12.33 8.80 8.12
N ALA A 60 -12.50 7.98 7.07
CA ALA A 60 -13.52 6.93 7.02
C ALA A 60 -14.97 7.41 7.30
N LEU A 61 -15.29 8.67 6.97
CA LEU A 61 -16.63 9.22 7.12
C LEU A 61 -17.48 8.85 5.88
N PRO A 62 -18.50 7.98 6.01
CA PRO A 62 -19.30 7.53 4.88
C PRO A 62 -20.11 8.70 4.28
N PHE A 63 -20.41 8.60 2.97
CA PHE A 63 -21.06 9.68 2.23
C PHE A 63 -22.41 10.10 2.81
N HIS A 64 -23.22 9.18 3.36
CA HIS A 64 -24.49 9.55 3.99
C HIS A 64 -24.31 10.46 5.21
N ARG A 65 -23.23 10.28 6.00
CA ARG A 65 -22.92 11.18 7.12
C ARG A 65 -22.42 12.54 6.62
N GLN A 66 -21.66 12.55 5.53
CA GLN A 66 -21.26 13.80 4.88
C GLN A 66 -22.45 14.55 4.29
N GLU A 67 -23.40 13.84 3.69
CA GLU A 67 -24.67 14.39 3.18
C GLU A 67 -25.46 15.08 4.30
N SER A 68 -25.70 14.41 5.44
CA SER A 68 -26.38 15.03 6.58
C SER A 68 -25.68 16.31 7.05
N PHE A 69 -24.34 16.31 7.05
CA PHE A 69 -23.56 17.50 7.43
C PHE A 69 -23.75 18.65 6.44
N VAL A 70 -23.61 18.42 5.13
CA VAL A 70 -23.73 19.50 4.14
C VAL A 70 -25.17 19.98 3.97
N GLN A 71 -26.17 19.11 4.14
CA GLN A 71 -27.58 19.51 4.17
C GLN A 71 -27.88 20.41 5.37
N GLY A 72 -27.27 20.15 6.53
CA GLY A 72 -27.33 21.04 7.69
C GLY A 72 -26.74 22.43 7.45
N LEU A 73 -25.85 22.57 6.45
CA LEU A 73 -25.33 23.86 5.99
C LEU A 73 -26.17 24.49 4.87
N GLY A 74 -27.33 23.92 4.52
CA GLY A 74 -28.22 24.41 3.47
C GLY A 74 -27.80 24.02 2.05
N LEU A 75 -26.88 23.06 1.89
CA LEU A 75 -26.35 22.67 0.59
C LEU A 75 -27.04 21.40 0.08
N PRO A 76 -27.72 21.44 -1.09
CA PRO A 76 -28.49 20.31 -1.60
C PRO A 76 -27.60 19.30 -2.33
N VAL A 77 -26.62 18.73 -1.62
CA VAL A 77 -25.67 17.74 -2.16
C VAL A 77 -25.93 16.37 -1.55
N SER A 78 -26.28 15.41 -2.40
CA SER A 78 -26.55 14.03 -1.99
C SER A 78 -25.30 13.16 -1.95
N ALA A 79 -25.32 12.08 -1.14
CA ALA A 79 -24.27 11.07 -1.12
C ALA A 79 -24.00 10.47 -2.51
N LYS A 80 -25.04 10.28 -3.32
CA LYS A 80 -24.94 9.81 -4.71
C LYS A 80 -24.15 10.78 -5.59
N GLN A 81 -24.41 12.08 -5.46
CA GLN A 81 -23.65 13.10 -6.18
C GLN A 81 -22.18 13.12 -5.73
N MET A 82 -21.90 13.03 -4.42
CA MET A 82 -20.52 12.96 -3.91
C MET A 82 -19.76 11.77 -4.51
N ALA A 83 -20.36 10.57 -4.45
CA ALA A 83 -19.75 9.35 -4.98
C ALA A 83 -19.51 9.44 -6.50
N SER A 84 -20.52 9.88 -7.26
CA SER A 84 -20.41 10.01 -8.72
C SER A 84 -19.35 11.03 -9.13
N ASN A 85 -19.26 12.17 -8.44
CA ASN A 85 -18.24 13.19 -8.76
C ASN A 85 -16.84 12.73 -8.34
N ILE A 86 -16.67 11.97 -7.24
CA ILE A 86 -15.37 11.38 -6.88
C ILE A 86 -14.89 10.44 -7.99
N ILE A 87 -15.77 9.57 -8.48
CA ILE A 87 -15.43 8.62 -9.56
C ILE A 87 -14.99 9.38 -10.82
N LYS A 88 -15.76 10.39 -11.24
CA LYS A 88 -15.42 11.23 -12.40
C LYS A 88 -14.07 11.93 -12.23
N VAL A 89 -13.85 12.58 -11.09
CA VAL A 89 -12.57 13.26 -10.80
C VAL A 89 -11.41 12.27 -10.83
N SER A 90 -11.60 11.07 -10.25
CA SER A 90 -10.58 10.02 -10.25
C SER A 90 -10.22 9.60 -11.67
N GLN A 91 -11.22 9.30 -12.50
CA GLN A 91 -11.02 8.84 -13.87
C GLN A 91 -10.41 9.93 -14.78
N THR A 92 -10.84 11.19 -14.61
CA THR A 92 -10.39 12.30 -15.47
C THR A 92 -9.02 12.84 -15.07
N TYR A 93 -8.74 12.97 -13.77
CA TYR A 93 -7.58 13.72 -13.29
C TYR A 93 -6.57 12.88 -12.51
N LEU A 94 -6.99 11.81 -11.83
CA LEU A 94 -6.11 11.01 -10.97
C LEU A 94 -5.58 9.75 -11.65
N GLU A 95 -6.25 9.23 -12.68
CA GLU A 95 -5.79 8.06 -13.43
C GLU A 95 -4.36 8.27 -14.00
N PRO A 96 -4.00 9.40 -14.64
CA PRO A 96 -2.63 9.61 -15.11
C PRO A 96 -1.59 9.60 -13.97
N LEU A 97 -1.96 10.15 -12.80
CA LEU A 97 -1.11 10.13 -11.61
C LEU A 97 -0.94 8.70 -11.08
N TYR A 98 -2.02 7.93 -11.01
CA TYR A 98 -1.98 6.52 -10.62
C TYR A 98 -1.07 5.71 -11.55
N GLN A 99 -1.17 5.91 -12.86
CA GLN A 99 -0.31 5.24 -13.85
C GLN A 99 1.16 5.66 -13.69
N TYR A 100 1.42 6.95 -13.49
CA TYR A 100 2.78 7.45 -13.23
C TYR A 100 3.38 6.80 -11.97
N LEU A 101 2.66 6.83 -10.84
CA LEU A 101 3.10 6.23 -9.58
C LEU A 101 3.30 4.71 -9.70
N SER A 102 2.41 4.02 -10.42
CA SER A 102 2.54 2.59 -10.72
C SER A 102 3.81 2.30 -11.52
N ASN A 103 4.12 3.13 -12.52
CA ASN A 103 5.35 3.02 -13.30
C ASN A 103 6.61 3.30 -12.47
N THR A 104 6.58 4.29 -11.57
CA THR A 104 7.68 4.56 -10.63
C THR A 104 7.98 3.33 -9.77
N VAL A 105 6.94 2.71 -9.20
CA VAL A 105 7.10 1.50 -8.38
C VAL A 105 7.67 0.33 -9.20
N ARG A 106 7.28 0.17 -10.47
CA ARG A 106 7.80 -0.87 -11.37
C ARG A 106 9.29 -0.73 -11.69
N GLN A 107 9.85 0.47 -11.55
CA GLN A 107 11.26 0.75 -11.82
C GLN A 107 12.15 0.47 -10.60
N GLU A 108 11.57 0.38 -9.41
CA GLU A 108 12.32 0.09 -8.19
C GLU A 108 12.89 -1.33 -8.22
N PRO A 109 14.16 -1.53 -7.84
CA PRO A 109 14.80 -2.85 -7.80
C PRO A 109 14.22 -3.76 -6.72
N VAL A 110 13.65 -3.16 -5.66
CA VAL A 110 12.98 -3.88 -4.57
C VAL A 110 11.67 -3.19 -4.23
N ILE A 111 10.60 -3.98 -4.17
CA ILE A 111 9.27 -3.53 -3.78
C ILE A 111 8.67 -4.45 -2.72
N HIS A 112 7.73 -3.91 -1.97
CA HIS A 112 6.83 -4.66 -1.12
C HIS A 112 5.53 -4.95 -1.87
N MET A 113 4.98 -6.14 -1.69
CA MET A 113 3.62 -6.47 -2.08
C MET A 113 2.91 -7.22 -0.97
N ASP A 114 1.63 -6.92 -0.81
CA ASP A 114 0.72 -7.62 0.09
C ASP A 114 -0.71 -7.50 -0.46
N GLU A 115 -1.62 -8.30 0.08
CA GLU A 115 -3.02 -8.28 -0.32
C GLU A 115 -3.95 -8.38 0.88
N THR A 116 -4.92 -7.48 0.94
CA THR A 116 -5.95 -7.49 1.97
C THR A 116 -7.30 -7.83 1.35
N PRO A 117 -8.08 -8.70 2.00
CA PRO A 117 -9.44 -8.92 1.56
C PRO A 117 -10.30 -7.66 1.71
N PHE A 118 -11.25 -7.51 0.80
CA PHE A 118 -12.24 -6.44 0.78
C PHE A 118 -13.60 -6.98 0.29
N LYS A 119 -14.71 -6.43 0.80
CA LYS A 119 -16.06 -6.83 0.38
C LYS A 119 -16.65 -5.74 -0.50
N VAL A 120 -17.09 -6.13 -1.69
CA VAL A 120 -17.78 -5.25 -2.64
C VAL A 120 -19.21 -5.78 -2.78
N VAL A 121 -20.19 -4.89 -2.57
CA VAL A 121 -21.63 -5.25 -2.53
C VAL A 121 -22.07 -5.99 -3.79
N ASP A 122 -21.62 -5.52 -4.95
CA ASP A 122 -22.02 -6.05 -6.27
C ASP A 122 -20.90 -6.85 -6.95
N SER A 123 -19.99 -7.47 -6.20
CA SER A 123 -18.95 -8.33 -6.80
C SER A 123 -19.51 -9.71 -7.15
N PRO A 124 -19.10 -10.30 -8.30
CA PRO A 124 -19.43 -11.68 -8.64
C PRO A 124 -18.76 -12.72 -7.73
N LYS A 125 -17.87 -12.29 -6.82
CA LYS A 125 -17.16 -13.15 -5.86
C LYS A 125 -17.51 -12.74 -4.44
N SER A 126 -17.47 -13.71 -3.53
CA SER A 126 -17.73 -13.46 -2.11
C SER A 126 -16.67 -12.59 -1.42
N GLN A 127 -15.50 -12.42 -2.05
CA GLN A 127 -14.37 -11.70 -1.50
C GLN A 127 -13.46 -11.16 -2.61
N ASP A 128 -13.28 -9.85 -2.60
CA ASP A 128 -12.35 -9.13 -3.44
C ASP A 128 -11.07 -8.82 -2.65
N TYR A 129 -10.07 -8.26 -3.31
CA TYR A 129 -8.77 -7.97 -2.74
C TYR A 129 -8.28 -6.61 -3.20
N PHE A 130 -7.73 -5.84 -2.27
CA PHE A 130 -6.79 -4.78 -2.60
C PHE A 130 -5.39 -5.35 -2.53
N TRP A 131 -4.74 -5.40 -3.68
CA TRP A 131 -3.32 -5.65 -3.80
C TRP A 131 -2.59 -4.33 -3.60
N VAL A 132 -1.62 -4.32 -2.69
CA VAL A 132 -0.90 -3.10 -2.33
C VAL A 132 0.56 -3.30 -2.66
N THR A 133 1.09 -2.39 -3.48
CA THR A 133 2.50 -2.37 -3.84
C THR A 133 3.13 -1.10 -3.30
N ARG A 134 4.34 -1.22 -2.75
CA ARG A 134 5.01 -0.11 -2.09
C ARG A 134 6.52 -0.16 -2.34
N THR A 135 7.14 0.99 -2.54
CA THR A 135 8.62 1.10 -2.56
C THR A 135 9.20 0.87 -1.16
N THR A 136 10.45 0.40 -1.08
CA THR A 136 11.10 0.19 0.23
C THR A 136 11.22 1.51 1.00
N LYS A 137 11.15 1.46 2.34
CA LYS A 137 11.34 2.67 3.16
C LYS A 137 12.78 3.20 3.10
N GLU A 138 13.72 2.28 2.92
CA GLU A 138 15.14 2.58 2.77
C GLU A 138 15.53 2.44 1.29
N PHE A 139 16.50 3.24 0.85
CA PHE A 139 17.13 3.22 -0.47
C PHE A 139 16.26 3.54 -1.70
N ALA A 140 14.92 3.44 -1.60
CA ALA A 140 14.04 3.89 -2.66
C ALA A 140 14.16 5.41 -2.85
N GLN A 141 14.21 5.86 -4.10
CA GLN A 141 14.33 7.28 -4.41
C GLN A 141 13.04 8.04 -4.07
N HIS A 142 11.89 7.38 -4.31
CA HIS A 142 10.58 7.96 -4.11
C HIS A 142 9.69 7.05 -3.25
N PRO A 143 9.14 7.53 -2.12
CA PRO A 143 8.20 6.76 -1.32
C PRO A 143 6.84 6.73 -2.03
N VAL A 144 6.47 5.57 -2.58
CA VAL A 144 5.21 5.40 -3.31
C VAL A 144 4.46 4.18 -2.77
N VAL A 145 3.13 4.30 -2.69
CA VAL A 145 2.20 3.22 -2.34
C VAL A 145 1.06 3.24 -3.35
N VAL A 146 0.78 2.10 -3.96
CA VAL A 146 -0.26 1.93 -4.98
C VAL A 146 -1.19 0.82 -4.55
N PHE A 147 -2.49 1.06 -4.67
CA PHE A 147 -3.54 0.08 -4.40
C PHE A 147 -4.18 -0.34 -5.72
N HIS A 148 -4.31 -1.65 -5.93
CA HIS A 148 -4.93 -2.24 -7.10
C HIS A 148 -6.05 -3.18 -6.67
N HIS A 149 -7.26 -2.90 -7.13
CA HIS A 149 -8.41 -3.77 -6.86
C HIS A 149 -8.42 -4.97 -7.81
N ALA A 150 -8.70 -6.15 -7.27
CA ALA A 150 -9.00 -7.34 -8.05
C ALA A 150 -10.03 -8.22 -7.32
N ASN A 151 -10.92 -8.86 -8.07
CA ASN A 151 -11.90 -9.80 -7.51
C ASN A 151 -11.32 -11.20 -7.21
N THR A 152 -9.99 -11.32 -7.15
CA THR A 152 -9.30 -12.59 -6.92
C THR A 152 -7.95 -12.38 -6.22
N ARG A 153 -7.57 -13.36 -5.40
CA ARG A 153 -6.25 -13.49 -4.76
C ARG A 153 -5.26 -14.31 -5.60
N SER A 154 -5.55 -14.49 -6.89
CA SER A 154 -4.69 -15.24 -7.79
C SER A 154 -3.36 -14.54 -7.99
N GLY A 155 -2.27 -15.31 -7.96
CA GLY A 155 -0.92 -14.78 -8.26
C GLY A 155 -0.83 -14.08 -9.61
N ARG A 156 -1.73 -14.39 -10.56
CA ARG A 156 -1.80 -13.75 -11.89
C ARG A 156 -1.97 -12.23 -11.83
N ILE A 157 -2.52 -11.69 -10.74
CA ILE A 157 -2.72 -10.24 -10.56
C ILE A 157 -1.39 -9.51 -10.43
N ILE A 158 -0.34 -10.16 -9.91
CA ILE A 158 1.00 -9.56 -9.80
C ILE A 158 1.48 -9.04 -11.17
N GLY A 159 1.25 -9.81 -12.24
CA GLY A 159 1.62 -9.44 -13.61
C GLY A 159 0.86 -8.23 -14.16
N GLN A 160 -0.37 -7.99 -13.70
CA GLN A 160 -1.14 -6.79 -14.05
C GLN A 160 -0.58 -5.55 -13.33
N ILE A 161 -0.04 -5.74 -12.12
CA ILE A 161 0.49 -4.66 -11.30
C ILE A 161 1.91 -4.29 -11.72
N VAL A 162 2.82 -5.26 -11.83
CA VAL A 162 4.26 -4.98 -12.08
C VAL A 162 4.76 -5.38 -13.47
N GLY A 163 3.91 -6.03 -14.27
CA GLY A 163 4.32 -6.62 -15.55
C GLY A 163 4.88 -8.03 -15.39
N ASN A 164 4.69 -8.87 -16.42
CA ASN A 164 5.14 -10.28 -16.38
C ASN A 164 6.67 -10.45 -16.37
N ASN A 165 7.41 -9.42 -16.77
CA ASN A 165 8.86 -9.43 -16.92
C ASN A 165 9.58 -8.55 -15.89
N TYR A 166 8.94 -8.22 -14.76
CA TYR A 166 9.58 -7.44 -13.71
C TYR A 166 10.85 -8.15 -13.20
N PRO A 167 12.04 -7.52 -13.29
CA PRO A 167 13.32 -8.19 -12.97
C PRO A 167 13.76 -7.99 -11.52
N GLY A 168 13.01 -7.21 -10.73
CA GLY A 168 13.36 -6.86 -9.35
C GLY A 168 12.98 -7.92 -8.31
N ILE A 169 13.05 -7.52 -7.04
CA ILE A 169 12.73 -8.38 -5.89
C ILE A 169 11.44 -7.92 -5.22
N ILE A 170 10.49 -8.84 -5.06
CA ILE A 170 9.22 -8.60 -4.36
C ILE A 170 9.31 -9.17 -2.95
N MET A 171 9.35 -8.31 -1.93
CA MET A 171 9.15 -8.69 -0.53
C MET A 171 7.66 -8.96 -0.29
N CYS A 172 7.33 -10.16 0.18
CA CYS A 172 5.96 -10.61 0.44
C CYS A 172 5.86 -11.44 1.73
N ASP A 173 4.65 -11.82 2.12
CA ASP A 173 4.37 -12.64 3.30
C ASP A 173 4.76 -14.14 3.15
N GLY A 174 5.09 -14.58 1.93
CA GLY A 174 5.37 -15.97 1.59
C GLY A 174 4.15 -16.75 1.10
N TYR A 175 3.03 -16.09 0.82
CA TYR A 175 1.87 -16.70 0.17
C TYR A 175 2.23 -17.31 -1.19
N LYS A 176 1.65 -18.47 -1.50
CA LYS A 176 1.94 -19.25 -2.72
C LYS A 176 1.57 -18.52 -4.02
N GLY A 177 0.72 -17.48 -3.96
CA GLY A 177 0.42 -16.63 -5.11
C GLY A 177 1.66 -15.90 -5.66
N TYR A 178 2.62 -15.57 -4.77
CA TYR A 178 3.93 -15.06 -5.16
C TYR A 178 4.81 -16.20 -5.65
N SER A 179 4.69 -16.57 -6.92
CA SER A 179 5.28 -17.80 -7.49
C SER A 179 6.38 -17.50 -8.51
N ASN A 180 7.56 -18.10 -8.31
CA ASN A 180 8.66 -18.06 -9.28
C ASN A 180 8.27 -18.74 -10.61
N GLN A 181 7.34 -19.69 -10.58
CA GLN A 181 6.86 -20.35 -11.80
C GLN A 181 6.02 -19.41 -12.66
N LEU A 182 5.22 -18.54 -12.02
CA LEU A 182 4.42 -17.54 -12.73
C LEU A 182 5.26 -16.34 -13.18
N TYR A 183 6.29 -15.99 -12.40
CA TYR A 183 7.15 -14.83 -12.64
C TYR A 183 8.62 -15.23 -12.55
N PRO A 184 9.19 -15.87 -13.60
CA PRO A 184 10.55 -16.39 -13.57
C PRO A 184 11.63 -15.31 -13.57
N GLN A 185 11.32 -14.10 -14.08
CA GLN A 185 12.25 -12.96 -14.07
C GLN A 185 12.30 -12.25 -12.71
N ALA A 186 11.22 -12.33 -11.93
CA ALA A 186 11.15 -11.74 -10.60
C ALA A 186 11.81 -12.64 -9.57
N LYS A 187 12.45 -12.02 -8.57
CA LYS A 187 12.87 -12.71 -7.34
C LYS A 187 11.87 -12.39 -6.22
N PHE A 188 11.74 -13.30 -5.27
CA PHE A 188 10.83 -13.12 -4.14
C PHE A 188 11.57 -13.20 -2.81
N GLY A 189 11.42 -12.16 -1.98
CA GLY A 189 11.78 -12.17 -0.57
C GLY A 189 10.61 -12.63 0.29
N SER A 190 10.90 -13.23 1.44
CA SER A 190 9.87 -13.67 2.38
C SER A 190 10.02 -12.95 3.72
N CYS A 191 8.90 -12.41 4.20
CA CYS A 191 8.82 -11.68 5.46
C CYS A 191 9.17 -12.58 6.66
N LEU A 192 10.24 -12.25 7.37
CA LEU A 192 10.66 -13.02 8.54
C LEU A 192 9.68 -12.87 9.72
N VAL A 193 8.97 -11.74 9.80
CA VAL A 193 7.93 -11.50 10.81
C VAL A 193 6.77 -12.50 10.63
N HIS A 194 6.39 -12.81 9.39
CA HIS A 194 5.39 -13.81 9.07
C HIS A 194 5.81 -15.21 9.52
N ILE A 195 7.06 -15.60 9.25
CA ILE A 195 7.62 -16.87 9.72
C ILE A 195 7.63 -16.92 11.26
N ARG A 196 8.12 -15.87 11.92
CA ARG A 196 8.13 -15.76 13.39
C ARG A 196 6.73 -15.87 13.99
N ARG A 197 5.73 -15.27 13.34
CA ARG A 197 4.33 -15.24 13.82
C ARG A 197 3.74 -16.64 13.97
N GLU A 198 4.10 -17.58 13.10
CA GLU A 198 3.63 -18.97 13.21
C GLU A 198 4.16 -19.65 14.48
N PHE A 199 5.42 -19.42 14.86
CA PHE A 199 5.95 -19.91 16.14
C PHE A 199 5.34 -19.20 17.36
N VAL A 200 5.09 -17.88 17.26
CA VAL A 200 4.42 -17.12 18.33
C VAL A 200 3.00 -17.65 18.59
N LYS A 201 2.23 -17.96 17.56
CA LYS A 201 0.89 -18.56 17.69
C LYS A 201 0.95 -19.88 18.46
N LEU A 202 1.95 -20.73 18.19
CA LEU A 202 2.16 -21.98 18.91
C LEU A 202 2.38 -21.75 20.40
N VAL A 203 3.31 -20.85 20.76
CA VAL A 203 3.61 -20.57 22.16
C VAL A 203 2.41 -19.98 22.90
N LYS A 204 1.63 -19.09 22.25
CA LYS A 204 0.41 -18.52 22.84
C LYS A 204 -0.66 -19.58 23.14
N ALA A 205 -0.68 -20.68 22.41
CA ALA A 205 -1.61 -21.78 22.62
C ALA A 205 -1.15 -22.78 23.70
N LEU A 206 0.11 -22.68 24.18
CA LEU A 206 0.63 -23.56 25.22
C LEU A 206 0.25 -23.06 26.63
N PRO A 207 0.05 -23.97 27.60
CA PRO A 207 -0.07 -23.59 29.01
C PRO A 207 1.16 -22.80 29.49
N LYS A 208 0.96 -21.82 30.37
CA LYS A 208 2.03 -20.94 30.90
C LYS A 208 3.16 -21.69 31.63
N THR A 209 2.95 -22.96 31.99
CA THR A 209 3.93 -23.85 32.62
C THR A 209 4.92 -24.46 31.61
N MET A 210 4.60 -24.46 30.31
CA MET A 210 5.40 -25.05 29.23
C MET A 210 6.18 -24.00 28.43
N LYS A 211 6.86 -23.08 29.13
CA LYS A 211 7.61 -21.97 28.49
C LYS A 211 8.81 -22.44 27.67
N ALA A 212 9.46 -23.54 28.03
CA ALA A 212 10.65 -24.06 27.35
C ALA A 212 10.32 -24.94 26.12
N SER A 213 9.38 -24.52 25.29
CA SER A 213 9.00 -25.28 24.10
C SER A 213 9.98 -25.09 22.94
N LYS A 214 10.03 -26.06 22.01
CA LYS A 214 10.82 -25.94 20.76
C LYS A 214 10.44 -24.67 19.96
N ALA A 215 9.15 -24.31 19.99
CA ALA A 215 8.66 -23.08 19.36
C ALA A 215 9.18 -21.82 20.07
N GLN A 216 9.29 -21.82 21.40
CA GLN A 216 9.88 -20.70 22.14
C GLN A 216 11.36 -20.51 21.78
N GLN A 217 12.13 -21.59 21.68
CA GLN A 217 13.53 -21.50 21.27
C GLN A 217 13.70 -20.93 19.85
N ALA A 218 12.83 -21.34 18.92
CA ALA A 218 12.78 -20.75 17.58
C ALA A 218 12.50 -19.22 17.63
N ILE A 219 11.58 -18.77 18.48
CA ILE A 219 11.32 -17.33 18.69
C ILE A 219 12.53 -16.62 19.27
N THR A 220 13.23 -17.22 20.25
CA THR A 220 14.44 -16.64 20.85
C THR A 220 15.52 -16.43 19.79
N LEU A 221 15.80 -17.44 18.97
CA LEU A 221 16.79 -17.34 17.88
C LEU A 221 16.40 -16.27 16.85
N LEU A 222 15.13 -16.22 16.42
CA LEU A 222 14.65 -15.16 15.52
C LEU A 222 14.72 -13.77 16.17
N SER A 223 14.52 -13.67 17.48
CA SER A 223 14.59 -12.38 18.20
C SER A 223 16.03 -11.85 18.22
N GLN A 224 17.04 -12.72 18.31
CA GLN A 224 18.46 -12.34 18.16
C GLN A 224 18.74 -11.80 16.76
N VAL A 225 18.16 -12.40 15.71
CA VAL A 225 18.29 -11.90 14.32
C VAL A 225 17.74 -10.47 14.22
N PHE A 226 16.51 -10.23 14.68
CA PHE A 226 15.92 -8.88 14.64
C PHE A 226 16.69 -7.88 15.51
N HIS A 227 17.19 -8.29 16.66
CA HIS A 227 17.99 -7.44 17.53
C HIS A 227 19.29 -7.00 16.84
N SER A 228 20.02 -7.94 16.24
CA SER A 228 21.25 -7.67 15.48
C SER A 228 20.98 -6.77 14.27
N GLU A 229 19.92 -7.03 13.50
CA GLU A 229 19.51 -6.16 12.38
C GLU A 229 19.26 -4.70 12.82
N ASN A 230 18.58 -4.51 13.95
CA ASN A 230 18.26 -3.18 14.46
C ASN A 230 19.49 -2.41 15.01
N GLN A 231 20.61 -3.11 15.24
CA GLN A 231 21.86 -2.51 15.70
C GLN A 231 22.82 -2.17 14.56
N LEU A 232 22.51 -2.56 13.32
CA LEU A 232 23.34 -2.23 12.18
C LEU A 232 23.34 -0.72 11.91
N SER A 233 24.49 -0.17 11.53
CA SER A 233 24.66 1.25 11.21
C SER A 233 25.30 1.39 9.85
N TYR A 234 24.56 1.90 8.87
CA TYR A 234 24.95 1.94 7.46
C TYR A 234 24.42 3.21 6.79
N GLN A 235 25.12 3.67 5.75
CA GLN A 235 24.69 4.75 4.86
C GLN A 235 24.26 4.21 3.49
N THR A 236 24.83 3.08 3.06
CA THR A 236 24.56 2.48 1.76
C THR A 236 24.01 1.06 1.86
N ALA A 237 23.30 0.62 0.83
CA ALA A 237 22.80 -0.75 0.76
C ALA A 237 23.94 -1.79 0.76
N ASN A 238 25.10 -1.45 0.21
CA ASN A 238 26.28 -2.32 0.20
C ASN A 238 26.87 -2.47 1.59
N GLU A 239 27.00 -1.39 2.36
CA GLU A 239 27.42 -1.47 3.77
C GLU A 239 26.47 -2.32 4.59
N LYS A 240 25.15 -2.13 4.40
CA LYS A 240 24.13 -2.96 5.06
C LYS A 240 24.29 -4.44 4.72
N LEU A 241 24.56 -4.75 3.44
CA LEU A 241 24.78 -6.12 2.98
C LEU A 241 25.98 -6.77 3.67
N VAL A 242 27.13 -6.08 3.69
CA VAL A 242 28.36 -6.56 4.33
C VAL A 242 28.12 -6.82 5.82
N GLN A 243 27.54 -5.86 6.53
CA GLN A 243 27.24 -6.01 7.95
C GLN A 243 26.26 -7.14 8.23
N ARG A 244 25.23 -7.31 7.39
CA ARG A 244 24.31 -8.45 7.51
C ARG A 244 25.02 -9.78 7.34
N GLN A 245 25.91 -9.91 6.36
CA GLN A 245 26.68 -11.13 6.14
C GLN A 245 27.56 -11.47 7.36
N THR A 246 28.16 -10.46 8.00
CA THR A 246 29.04 -10.67 9.17
C THR A 246 28.24 -10.91 10.46
N HIS A 247 27.18 -10.14 10.74
CA HIS A 247 26.54 -10.10 12.05
C HIS A 247 25.16 -10.77 12.12
N VAL A 248 24.39 -10.76 11.03
CA VAL A 248 23.00 -11.25 11.01
C VAL A 248 22.91 -12.67 10.46
N LYS A 249 23.67 -12.97 9.39
CA LYS A 249 23.67 -14.28 8.74
C LYS A 249 24.04 -15.43 9.68
N PRO A 250 25.06 -15.33 10.55
CA PRO A 250 25.36 -16.42 11.49
C PRO A 250 24.21 -16.72 12.46
N LEU A 251 23.43 -15.71 12.86
CA LEU A 251 22.24 -15.89 13.71
C LEU A 251 21.09 -16.53 12.94
N MET A 252 20.89 -16.14 11.68
CA MET A 252 19.93 -16.78 10.79
C MET A 252 20.28 -18.25 10.55
N ASP A 253 21.56 -18.55 10.31
CA ASP A 253 22.05 -19.92 10.15
C ASP A 253 21.79 -20.76 11.40
N LYS A 254 22.03 -20.21 12.60
CA LYS A 254 21.66 -20.87 13.88
C LYS A 254 20.17 -21.19 13.96
N PHE A 255 19.29 -20.26 13.57
CA PHE A 255 17.84 -20.52 13.53
C PHE A 255 17.49 -21.66 12.58
N TYR A 256 17.98 -21.63 11.34
CA TYR A 256 17.66 -22.67 10.36
C TYR A 256 18.27 -24.04 10.70
N ASN A 257 19.46 -24.07 11.28
CA ASN A 257 20.09 -25.29 11.79
C ASN A 257 19.30 -25.87 12.96
N TYR A 258 18.81 -25.02 13.87
CA TYR A 258 17.99 -25.46 14.99
C TYR A 258 16.69 -26.13 14.52
N ILE A 259 15.92 -25.48 13.63
CA ILE A 259 14.63 -26.03 13.20
C ILE A 259 14.77 -27.29 12.34
N SER A 260 15.89 -27.46 11.61
CA SER A 260 16.15 -28.66 10.81
C SER A 260 16.55 -29.87 11.66
N GLN A 261 17.15 -29.64 12.83
CA GLN A 261 17.54 -30.70 13.78
C GLN A 261 16.39 -31.19 14.65
N ILE A 262 15.22 -30.53 14.62
CA ILE A 262 14.05 -30.99 15.37
C ILE A 262 13.55 -32.29 14.74
N SER A 263 13.82 -33.41 15.42
CA SER A 263 13.30 -34.72 15.05
C SER A 263 11.79 -34.80 15.28
N GLN A 264 11.09 -35.38 14.30
CA GLN A 264 9.65 -35.70 14.33
C GLN A 264 8.76 -34.57 14.89
N PRO A 265 8.77 -33.35 14.32
CA PRO A 265 7.84 -32.33 14.74
C PRO A 265 6.41 -32.78 14.41
N ILE A 266 5.47 -32.51 15.31
CA ILE A 266 4.06 -32.90 15.17
C ILE A 266 3.13 -31.69 15.04
N GLY A 267 1.94 -31.93 14.50
CA GLY A 267 0.86 -30.93 14.43
C GLY A 267 1.26 -29.61 13.79
N GLN A 268 0.92 -28.51 14.47
CA GLN A 268 1.18 -27.14 13.99
C GLN A 268 2.67 -26.77 14.01
N LEU A 269 3.49 -27.37 14.89
CA LEU A 269 4.94 -27.14 14.90
C LEU A 269 5.58 -27.65 13.59
N ARG A 270 5.17 -28.83 13.12
CA ARG A 270 5.60 -29.37 11.83
C ARG A 270 5.29 -28.42 10.68
N LYS A 271 4.08 -27.87 10.65
CA LYS A 271 3.65 -26.92 9.61
C LYS A 271 4.48 -25.64 9.63
N ALA A 272 4.73 -25.08 10.82
CA ALA A 272 5.57 -23.89 10.98
C ALA A 272 7.02 -24.12 10.50
N ILE A 273 7.62 -25.25 10.87
CA ILE A 273 8.97 -25.64 10.44
C ILE A 273 9.02 -25.86 8.92
N GLN A 274 8.10 -26.62 8.36
CA GLN A 274 8.04 -26.88 6.91
C GLN A 274 7.88 -25.58 6.13
N ASN A 275 7.00 -24.67 6.57
CA ASN A 275 6.84 -23.36 5.96
C ASN A 275 8.13 -22.54 6.01
N ALA A 276 8.79 -22.48 7.18
CA ALA A 276 10.07 -21.76 7.32
C ALA A 276 11.14 -22.33 6.38
N ILE A 277 11.30 -23.66 6.34
CA ILE A 277 12.28 -24.34 5.47
C ILE A 277 11.97 -24.07 3.99
N GLN A 278 10.71 -24.16 3.57
CA GLN A 278 10.29 -23.88 2.20
C GLN A 278 10.64 -22.45 1.76
N LEU A 279 10.53 -21.48 2.67
CA LEU A 279 10.83 -20.08 2.41
C LEU A 279 12.31 -19.72 2.61
N LYS A 280 13.17 -20.65 3.03
CA LYS A 280 14.58 -20.38 3.36
C LYS A 280 15.32 -19.63 2.26
N SER A 281 15.24 -20.11 1.01
CA SER A 281 15.91 -19.45 -0.12
C SER A 281 15.42 -18.03 -0.36
N ARG A 282 14.14 -17.74 -0.10
CA ARG A 282 13.57 -16.39 -0.19
C ARG A 282 14.04 -15.48 0.94
N VAL A 283 14.15 -16.02 2.15
CA VAL A 283 14.68 -15.29 3.31
C VAL A 283 16.16 -14.95 3.10
N TYR A 284 16.96 -15.87 2.57
CA TYR A 284 18.42 -15.68 2.44
C TYR A 284 18.82 -14.61 1.41
N ARG A 285 17.89 -14.17 0.55
CA ARG A 285 18.13 -13.06 -0.39
C ARG A 285 18.49 -11.74 0.30
N VAL A 286 18.14 -11.58 1.58
CA VAL A 286 18.54 -10.40 2.38
C VAL A 286 20.06 -10.32 2.59
N PHE A 287 20.78 -11.42 2.36
CA PHE A 287 22.24 -11.54 2.36
C PHE A 287 22.85 -11.53 0.95
N GLU A 288 22.03 -11.36 -0.08
CA GLU A 288 22.44 -11.16 -1.48
C GLU A 288 22.21 -9.71 -1.93
N ASN A 289 21.21 -9.04 -1.35
CA ASN A 289 20.85 -7.66 -1.67
C ASN A 289 20.50 -6.87 -0.40
N GLY A 290 21.29 -5.84 -0.09
CA GLY A 290 21.10 -5.01 1.09
C GLY A 290 19.85 -4.12 1.06
N GLN A 291 19.26 -3.87 -0.12
CA GLN A 291 18.01 -3.12 -0.24
C GLN A 291 16.78 -3.92 0.20
N LEU A 292 16.87 -5.26 0.23
CA LEU A 292 15.78 -6.11 0.66
C LEU A 292 15.59 -6.00 2.19
N PRO A 293 14.42 -5.59 2.70
CA PRO A 293 14.17 -5.52 4.14
C PRO A 293 14.04 -6.93 4.75
N LEU A 294 14.04 -7.06 6.09
CA LEU A 294 13.72 -8.33 6.76
C LEU A 294 12.22 -8.60 6.89
N SER A 295 11.38 -7.57 6.73
CA SER A 295 9.94 -7.66 6.96
C SER A 295 9.14 -6.92 5.90
N ASN A 296 7.88 -7.34 5.74
CA ASN A 296 6.88 -6.70 4.90
C ASN A 296 5.99 -5.72 5.68
N ASN A 297 6.36 -5.36 6.92
CA ASN A 297 5.53 -4.56 7.80
C ASN A 297 5.20 -3.16 7.23
N SER A 298 6.04 -2.63 6.34
CA SER A 298 5.84 -1.33 5.71
C SER A 298 4.57 -1.29 4.85
N VAL A 299 4.29 -2.34 4.07
CA VAL A 299 3.06 -2.43 3.27
C VAL A 299 1.86 -2.79 4.12
N GLU A 300 2.01 -3.68 5.11
CA GLU A 300 0.95 -3.96 6.09
C GLU A 300 0.49 -2.68 6.82
N GLN A 301 1.42 -1.80 7.19
CA GLN A 301 1.12 -0.50 7.80
C GLN A 301 0.31 0.41 6.85
N SER A 302 0.61 0.39 5.55
CA SER A 302 -0.15 1.15 4.54
C SER A 302 -1.57 0.62 4.37
N ILE A 303 -1.79 -0.68 4.60
CA ILE A 303 -3.09 -1.32 4.47
C ILE A 303 -4.00 -0.98 5.66
N ARG A 304 -3.48 -0.84 6.88
CA ARG A 304 -4.30 -0.71 8.10
C ARG A 304 -5.46 0.30 8.01
N PRO A 305 -5.29 1.52 7.45
CA PRO A 305 -6.39 2.48 7.32
C PRO A 305 -7.56 1.96 6.47
N SER A 306 -7.32 1.06 5.50
CA SER A 306 -8.38 0.52 4.65
C SER A 306 -9.36 -0.40 5.39
N THR A 307 -9.02 -0.85 6.60
CA THR A 307 -9.92 -1.65 7.43
C THR A 307 -11.02 -0.83 8.12
N LEU A 308 -10.91 0.50 8.07
CA LEU A 308 -11.89 1.42 8.67
C LEU A 308 -12.99 1.87 7.68
N ILE A 309 -12.80 1.63 6.38
CA ILE A 309 -13.59 2.20 5.28
C ILE A 309 -14.82 1.36 4.92
#